data_AF-A0A1G9ARX8-F1
#
_entry.id   AF-A0A1G9ARX8-F1
#
_cell.length_a   1.000
_cell.length_b   1.000
_cell.length_c   1.000
_cell.angle_alpha   90.00
_cell.angle_beta   90.00
_cell.angle_gamma   90.00
#
_symmetry.space_group_name_H-M   'P 1'
#
loop_
_entity.id
_entity.type
_entity.pdbx_description
1 polymer ?
#
loop_
_entity_poly.entity_id
_entity_poly.type
_entity_poly.pdbx_seq_one_letter_code
_entity_poly.pdbx_strand_id
1 'polypeptide(L)'
;MDIIIWILITACFLLSFAGIVFPIIPAPLVLWIGFLLYFFFIEGELSWIFWVAMVILTGLLIVSDIIANSYFVKKYGGTKWGERVAAIGVVIGSFIIPPFGIIIVPFVAVFVTEVAQQKSIQEAWRASFGSLLGFLGGAFAKAVIQLIMIIWFFIAV
;
A
#
# COMPACT_ATOMS: atom_id res chain seq x y z
N MET A 1 24.65 -17.57 13.14
CA MET A 1 23.37 -17.02 13.62
C MET A 1 22.96 -15.85 12.72
N ASP A 2 23.90 -14.96 12.45
CA ASP A 2 23.71 -13.71 11.70
C ASP A 2 23.23 -13.93 10.26
N ILE A 3 23.75 -14.94 9.55
CA ILE A 3 23.28 -15.30 8.20
C ILE A 3 21.78 -15.63 8.18
N ILE A 4 21.28 -16.35 9.20
CA ILE A 4 19.87 -16.70 9.29
C ILE A 4 19.04 -15.43 9.49
N ILE A 5 19.50 -14.50 10.32
CA ILE A 5 18.81 -13.23 10.58
C ILE A 5 18.80 -12.36 9.32
N TRP A 6 19.90 -12.28 8.57
CA TRP A 6 19.95 -11.58 7.28
C TRP A 6 18.98 -12.16 6.24
N ILE A 7 18.82 -13.49 6.21
CA ILE A 7 17.81 -14.15 5.38
C ILE A 7 16.40 -13.71 5.80
N LEU A 8 16.12 -13.66 7.11
CA LEU A 8 14.83 -13.20 7.62
C LEU A 8 14.56 -11.72 7.32
N ILE A 9 15.55 -10.83 7.49
CA ILE A 9 15.45 -9.41 7.15
C ILE A 9 15.12 -9.25 5.65
N THR A 10 15.86 -9.96 4.79
CA THR A 10 15.63 -9.92 3.34
C THR A 10 14.25 -10.46 2.99
N ALA A 11 13.81 -11.56 3.62
CA ALA A 11 12.47 -12.10 3.44
C ALA A 11 11.39 -11.10 3.88
N CYS A 12 11.57 -10.40 4.99
CA CYS A 12 10.69 -9.32 5.42
C CYS A 12 10.60 -8.22 4.36
N PHE A 13 11.73 -7.76 3.81
CA PHE A 13 11.73 -6.74 2.76
C PHE A 13 11.03 -7.21 1.47
N LEU A 14 11.25 -8.44 1.02
CA LEU A 14 10.54 -9.00 -0.14
C LEU A 14 9.04 -9.16 0.12
N LEU A 15 8.66 -9.69 1.28
CA LEU A 15 7.26 -9.83 1.69
C LEU A 15 6.56 -8.48 1.82
N SER A 16 7.30 -7.45 2.22
CA SER A 16 6.75 -6.11 2.34
C SER A 16 6.35 -5.52 0.97
N PHE A 17 7.04 -5.86 -0.13
CA PHE A 17 6.60 -5.54 -1.48
C PHE A 17 5.40 -6.38 -1.93
N ALA A 18 5.36 -7.66 -1.55
CA ALA A 18 4.18 -8.49 -1.78
C ALA A 18 2.94 -7.91 -1.08
N GLY A 19 3.11 -7.29 0.09
CA GLY A 19 2.05 -6.57 0.83
C GLY A 19 1.46 -5.36 0.09
N ILE A 20 2.14 -4.81 -0.92
CA ILE A 20 1.56 -3.76 -1.79
C ILE A 20 0.47 -4.35 -2.69
N VAL A 21 0.73 -5.53 -3.26
CA VAL A 21 -0.19 -6.23 -4.16
C VAL A 21 -1.26 -6.98 -3.38
N PHE A 22 -0.88 -7.56 -2.24
CA PHE A 22 -1.75 -8.28 -1.33
C PHE A 22 -1.88 -7.51 -0.03
N PRO A 23 -2.84 -6.55 0.09
CA PRO A 23 -3.02 -5.69 1.26
C PRO A 23 -3.58 -6.44 2.49
N ILE A 24 -3.29 -7.73 2.61
CA ILE A 24 -3.57 -8.59 3.77
C ILE A 24 -2.56 -8.29 4.87
N ILE A 25 -1.29 -8.10 4.48
CA ILE A 25 -0.19 -7.82 5.40
C ILE A 25 0.15 -6.34 5.28
N PRO A 26 0.05 -5.55 6.35
CA PRO A 26 0.46 -4.16 6.32
C PRO A 26 1.97 -4.05 6.01
N ALA A 27 2.30 -3.64 4.78
CA ALA A 27 3.68 -3.55 4.30
C ALA A 27 4.62 -2.78 5.27
N PRO A 28 4.21 -1.66 5.91
CA PRO A 28 5.05 -1.00 6.89
C PRO A 28 5.43 -1.90 8.07
N LEU A 29 4.49 -2.68 8.62
CA LEU A 29 4.78 -3.54 9.76
C LEU A 29 5.88 -4.54 9.43
N VAL A 30 5.88 -5.11 8.22
CA VAL A 30 6.89 -6.08 7.79
C VAL A 30 8.27 -5.42 7.62
N LEU A 31 8.32 -4.17 7.13
CA LEU A 31 9.58 -3.40 7.08
C LEU A 31 10.15 -3.18 8.48
N TRP A 32 9.30 -2.75 9.42
CA TRP A 32 9.69 -2.51 10.80
C TRP A 32 10.21 -3.78 11.48
N ILE A 33 9.60 -4.94 11.22
CA ILE A 33 10.13 -6.22 11.69
C ILE A 33 11.57 -6.44 11.18
N GLY A 34 11.84 -6.18 9.90
CA GLY A 34 13.20 -6.26 9.35
C GLY A 34 14.20 -5.35 10.07
N PHE A 35 13.84 -4.10 10.33
CA PHE A 35 14.71 -3.16 11.05
C PHE A 35 14.97 -3.58 12.50
N LEU A 36 13.93 -4.04 13.19
CA LEU A 36 14.05 -4.50 14.58
C LEU A 36 14.83 -5.81 14.69
N LEU A 37 14.70 -6.72 13.72
CA LEU A 37 15.51 -7.93 13.65
C LEU A 37 17.00 -7.60 13.55
N TYR A 38 17.35 -6.61 12.72
CA TYR A 38 18.73 -6.13 12.65
C TYR A 38 19.20 -5.56 13.99
N PHE A 39 18.44 -4.62 14.55
CA PHE A 39 18.79 -3.90 15.78
C PHE A 39 18.99 -4.83 16.98
N PHE A 40 18.11 -5.82 17.17
CA PHE A 40 18.17 -6.68 18.36
C PHE A 40 19.11 -7.88 18.20
N PHE A 41 19.37 -8.36 16.98
CA PHE A 41 20.01 -9.65 16.79
C PHE A 41 21.29 -9.63 15.93
N ILE A 42 21.59 -8.53 15.22
CA ILE A 42 22.84 -8.38 14.47
C ILE A 42 23.69 -7.29 15.12
N GLU A 43 23.28 -6.03 14.96
CA GLU A 43 24.01 -4.88 15.49
C GLU A 43 23.02 -3.85 16.04
N GLY A 44 23.20 -3.49 17.31
CA GLY A 44 22.34 -2.54 18.04
C GLY A 44 22.62 -1.07 17.76
N GLU A 45 23.29 -0.72 16.66
CA GLU A 45 23.84 0.62 16.42
C GLU A 45 23.12 1.42 15.31
N LEU A 46 21.80 1.28 15.18
CA LEU A 46 21.01 2.18 14.32
C LEU A 46 20.82 3.55 15.01
N SER A 47 21.28 4.62 14.34
CA SER A 47 21.19 5.99 14.88
C SER A 47 19.75 6.44 15.15
N TRP A 48 19.56 7.36 16.10
CA TRP A 48 18.23 7.96 16.36
C TRP A 48 17.64 8.67 15.11
N ILE A 49 18.50 9.19 14.23
CA ILE A 49 18.10 9.82 12.96
C ILE A 49 17.44 8.79 12.05
N PHE A 50 17.99 7.57 11.96
CA PHE A 50 17.39 6.48 11.19
C PHE A 50 15.97 6.21 11.67
N TRP A 51 15.76 6.06 12.98
CA TRP A 51 14.44 5.78 13.54
C TRP A 51 13.42 6.89 13.28
N VAL A 52 13.81 8.15 13.48
CA VAL A 52 12.94 9.31 13.18
C VAL A 52 12.58 9.34 11.69
N ALA A 53 13.55 9.11 10.80
CA ALA A 53 13.30 9.04 9.37
C ALA A 53 12.34 7.90 9.01
N MET A 54 12.50 6.70 9.59
CA MET A 54 11.60 5.57 9.34
C MET A 54 10.17 5.84 9.80
N VAL A 55 9.97 6.51 10.95
CA VAL A 55 8.63 6.93 11.41
C VAL A 55 8.01 7.91 10.42
N ILE A 56 8.76 8.92 9.98
CA ILE A 56 8.27 9.93 9.03
C ILE A 56 7.92 9.27 7.68
N LEU A 57 8.81 8.44 7.14
CA LEU A 57 8.58 7.74 5.87
C LEU A 57 7.40 6.78 5.96
N THR A 58 7.21 6.10 7.10
CA THR A 58 6.03 5.27 7.36
C THR A 58 4.75 6.10 7.36
N GLY A 59 4.77 7.26 8.02
CA GLY A 59 3.66 8.21 7.99
C GLY A 59 3.32 8.66 6.58
N LEU A 60 4.34 9.04 5.79
CA LEU A 60 4.19 9.40 4.38
C LEU A 60 3.62 8.24 3.56
N LEU A 61 4.09 7.01 3.75
CA LEU A 61 3.60 5.82 3.06
C LEU A 61 2.09 5.64 3.28
N ILE A 62 1.63 5.70 4.52
CA ILE A 62 0.22 5.55 4.88
C ILE A 62 -0.62 6.70 4.30
N VAL A 63 -0.15 7.95 4.46
CA VAL A 63 -0.85 9.14 3.99
C VAL A 63 -0.94 9.17 2.47
N SER A 64 0.14 8.84 1.75
CA SER A 64 0.17 8.79 0.30
C SER A 64 -0.84 7.78 -0.26
N ASP A 65 -1.02 6.62 0.40
CA ASP A 65 -1.99 5.62 -0.03
C ASP A 65 -3.44 6.11 0.12
N ILE A 66 -3.75 6.75 1.25
CA ILE A 66 -5.08 7.33 1.51
C ILE A 66 -5.37 8.48 0.55
N ILE A 67 -4.39 9.38 0.36
CA ILE A 67 -4.54 10.52 -0.55
C ILE A 67 -4.72 10.05 -1.99
N ALA A 68 -3.91 9.10 -2.47
CA ALA A 68 -4.03 8.60 -3.84
C ALA A 68 -5.43 8.00 -4.08
N ASN A 69 -5.88 7.09 -3.22
CA ASN A 69 -7.19 6.45 -3.37
C ASN A 69 -8.34 7.46 -3.34
N SER A 70 -8.34 8.42 -2.42
CA SER A 70 -9.40 9.43 -2.33
C SER A 70 -9.32 10.44 -3.49
N TYR A 71 -8.12 10.90 -3.85
CA TYR A 71 -7.90 11.93 -4.86
C TYR A 71 -8.35 11.45 -6.24
N PHE A 72 -7.93 10.26 -6.68
CA PHE A 72 -8.26 9.78 -8.03
C PHE A 72 -9.74 9.43 -8.17
N VAL A 73 -10.40 8.85 -7.16
CA VAL A 73 -11.84 8.60 -7.23
C VAL A 73 -12.62 9.91 -7.33
N LYS A 74 -12.32 10.91 -6.47
CA LYS A 74 -12.96 12.23 -6.53
C LYS A 74 -12.70 12.95 -7.85
N LYS A 75 -11.45 12.95 -8.32
CA LYS A 75 -11.03 13.61 -9.57
C LYS A 75 -11.79 13.08 -10.78
N TYR A 76 -12.15 11.80 -10.76
CA TYR A 76 -12.89 11.16 -11.84
C TYR A 76 -14.42 11.13 -11.61
N GLY A 77 -14.91 11.91 -10.64
CA GLY A 77 -16.35 12.13 -10.43
C GLY A 77 -17.04 11.13 -9.51
N GLY A 78 -16.27 10.28 -8.82
CA GLY A 78 -16.80 9.35 -7.83
C GLY A 78 -17.27 10.06 -6.56
N THR A 79 -18.21 9.42 -5.87
CA THR A 79 -18.78 9.88 -4.60
C THR A 79 -17.93 9.41 -3.41
N LYS A 80 -18.24 9.95 -2.22
CA LYS A 80 -17.65 9.46 -0.96
C LYS A 80 -17.93 7.97 -0.71
N TRP A 81 -19.07 7.47 -1.20
CA TRP A 81 -19.40 6.05 -1.14
C TRP A 81 -18.55 5.24 -2.11
N GLY A 82 -18.34 5.72 -3.33
CA GLY A 82 -17.40 5.13 -4.29
C GLY A 82 -15.98 5.04 -3.73
N GLU A 83 -15.48 6.06 -3.04
CA GLU A 83 -14.17 6.02 -2.38
C GLU A 83 -14.06 4.90 -1.34
N ARG A 84 -15.08 4.76 -0.48
CA ARG A 84 -15.11 3.73 0.56
C ARG A 84 -15.25 2.33 -0.02
N VAL A 85 -16.08 2.18 -1.04
CA VAL A 85 -16.28 0.91 -1.75
C VAL A 85 -15.02 0.52 -2.52
N ALA A 86 -14.28 1.47 -3.09
CA ALA A 86 -12.97 1.19 -3.69
C ALA A 86 -12.01 0.62 -2.65
N ALA A 87 -11.86 1.27 -1.50
CA ALA A 87 -10.96 0.83 -0.44
C ALA A 87 -11.33 -0.58 0.09
N ILE A 88 -12.61 -0.82 0.38
CA ILE A 88 -13.10 -2.13 0.83
C ILE A 88 -12.96 -3.18 -0.28
N GLY A 89 -13.27 -2.80 -1.53
CA GLY A 89 -13.19 -3.65 -2.70
C GLY A 89 -11.78 -4.12 -3.01
N VAL A 90 -10.75 -3.30 -2.75
CA VAL A 90 -9.34 -3.70 -2.85
C VAL A 90 -9.02 -4.81 -1.83
N VAL A 91 -9.47 -4.64 -0.57
CA VAL A 91 -9.24 -5.65 0.48
C VAL A 91 -9.97 -6.95 0.17
N ILE A 92 -11.28 -6.89 -0.14
CA ILE A 92 -12.07 -8.08 -0.50
C ILE A 92 -11.51 -8.72 -1.77
N GLY A 93 -11.20 -7.92 -2.78
CA GLY A 93 -10.66 -8.37 -4.06
C GLY A 93 -9.36 -9.14 -3.93
N SER A 94 -8.55 -8.84 -2.91
CA SER A 94 -7.32 -9.58 -2.62
C SER A 94 -7.56 -11.05 -2.24
N PHE A 95 -8.78 -11.43 -1.83
CA PHE A 95 -9.16 -12.81 -1.48
C PHE A 95 -9.96 -13.54 -2.57
N ILE A 96 -10.60 -12.83 -3.50
CA ILE A 96 -11.47 -13.49 -4.50
C ILE A 96 -10.64 -14.08 -5.66
N ILE A 97 -9.81 -13.27 -6.31
CA ILE A 97 -8.98 -13.72 -7.46
C ILE A 97 -7.59 -13.08 -7.37
N PRO A 98 -6.73 -13.50 -6.44
CA PRO A 98 -5.37 -12.96 -6.34
C PRO A 98 -4.57 -13.20 -7.65
N PRO A 99 -3.82 -12.23 -8.21
CA PRO A 99 -3.73 -10.81 -7.83
C PRO A 99 -4.78 -9.93 -8.52
N PHE A 100 -5.46 -10.39 -9.57
CA PHE A 100 -6.32 -9.55 -10.42
C PHE A 100 -7.58 -8.98 -9.71
N GLY A 101 -8.02 -9.61 -8.63
CA GLY A 101 -9.19 -9.22 -7.87
C GLY A 101 -9.04 -7.83 -7.23
N ILE A 102 -7.82 -7.40 -6.91
CA ILE A 102 -7.55 -6.04 -6.38
C ILE A 102 -7.83 -4.92 -7.40
N ILE A 103 -7.98 -5.28 -8.69
CA ILE A 103 -8.30 -4.37 -9.79
C ILE A 103 -9.77 -4.56 -10.15
N ILE A 104 -10.17 -5.79 -10.45
CA ILE A 104 -11.49 -6.10 -11.00
C ILE A 104 -12.60 -5.84 -9.97
N VAL A 105 -12.42 -6.28 -8.73
CA VAL A 105 -13.45 -6.18 -7.69
C VAL A 105 -13.76 -4.73 -7.31
N PRO A 106 -12.79 -3.87 -6.95
CA PRO A 106 -13.10 -2.48 -6.64
C PRO A 106 -13.65 -1.74 -7.86
N PHE A 107 -13.16 -2.03 -9.08
CA PHE A 107 -13.70 -1.42 -10.29
C PHE A 107 -15.20 -1.68 -10.47
N VAL A 108 -15.58 -2.97 -10.42
CA VAL A 108 -16.99 -3.37 -10.58
C VAL A 108 -17.82 -2.87 -9.40
N ALA A 109 -17.31 -2.96 -8.17
CA ALA A 109 -18.02 -2.52 -6.98
C ALA A 109 -18.29 -1.01 -7.00
N VAL A 110 -17.31 -0.19 -7.41
CA VAL A 110 -17.48 1.26 -7.58
C VAL A 110 -18.49 1.55 -8.70
N PHE A 111 -18.39 0.86 -9.84
CA PHE A 111 -19.35 1.04 -10.93
C PHE A 111 -20.80 0.83 -10.48
N VAL A 112 -21.07 -0.30 -9.82
CA VAL A 112 -22.40 -0.64 -9.30
C VAL A 112 -22.85 0.38 -8.24
N THR A 113 -21.94 0.80 -7.36
CA THR A 113 -22.23 1.77 -6.29
C THR A 113 -22.57 3.16 -6.84
N GLU A 114 -21.90 3.61 -7.89
CA GLU A 114 -22.16 4.91 -8.50
C GLU A 114 -23.48 4.89 -9.29
N VAL A 115 -23.76 3.81 -10.04
CA VAL A 115 -25.07 3.63 -10.68
C VAL A 115 -26.20 3.58 -9.65
N ALA A 116 -26.00 2.88 -8.52
CA ALA A 116 -26.96 2.82 -7.43
C ALA A 116 -27.20 4.19 -6.76
N GLN A 117 -26.21 5.09 -6.83
CA GLN A 117 -26.32 6.49 -6.40
C GLN A 117 -26.87 7.42 -7.48
N GLN A 118 -27.55 6.86 -8.49
CA GLN A 118 -28.20 7.61 -9.57
C GLN A 118 -27.21 8.43 -10.43
N LYS A 119 -25.93 8.05 -10.46
CA LYS A 119 -24.99 8.59 -11.45
C LYS A 119 -25.31 8.04 -12.84
N SER A 120 -25.02 8.84 -13.86
CA SER A 120 -25.07 8.36 -15.24
C SER A 120 -24.05 7.23 -15.46
N ILE A 121 -24.32 6.35 -16.43
CA ILE A 121 -23.42 5.25 -16.78
C ILE A 121 -22.02 5.80 -17.11
N GLN A 122 -21.93 6.94 -17.81
CA GLN A 122 -20.68 7.59 -18.16
C GLN A 122 -19.92 8.07 -16.92
N GLU A 123 -20.60 8.65 -15.93
CA GLU A 123 -19.97 9.05 -14.67
C GLU A 123 -19.48 7.84 -13.86
N ALA A 124 -20.28 6.78 -13.78
CA ALA A 124 -19.91 5.55 -13.07
C ALA A 124 -18.65 4.89 -13.68
N TRP A 125 -18.53 4.85 -15.01
CA TRP A 125 -17.31 4.39 -15.69
C TRP A 125 -16.09 5.22 -15.34
N ARG A 126 -16.23 6.55 -15.34
CA ARG A 126 -15.12 7.45 -14.98
C ARG A 126 -14.71 7.23 -13.53
N ALA A 127 -15.65 7.18 -12.59
CA ALA A 127 -15.38 6.94 -11.17
C ALA A 127 -14.66 5.59 -10.94
N SER A 128 -15.09 4.54 -11.63
CA SER A 128 -14.47 3.22 -11.57
C SER A 128 -13.03 3.25 -12.09
N PHE A 129 -12.77 3.97 -13.19
CA PHE A 129 -11.41 4.22 -13.66
C PHE A 129 -10.58 5.03 -12.65
N GLY A 130 -11.21 5.99 -11.97
CA GLY A 130 -10.64 6.71 -10.84
C GLY A 130 -10.18 5.79 -9.70
N SER A 131 -10.95 4.73 -9.38
CA SER A 131 -10.52 3.76 -8.36
C SER A 131 -9.29 2.95 -8.77
N LEU A 132 -9.16 2.59 -10.05
CA LEU A 132 -7.97 1.90 -10.55
C LEU A 132 -6.73 2.78 -10.45
N LEU A 133 -6.84 4.03 -10.89
CA LEU A 133 -5.75 4.99 -10.80
C LEU A 133 -5.41 5.33 -9.35
N GLY A 134 -6.42 5.36 -8.47
CA GLY A 134 -6.25 5.51 -7.03
C GLY A 134 -5.39 4.40 -6.44
N PHE A 135 -5.77 3.15 -6.72
CA PHE A 135 -5.04 1.98 -6.26
C PHE A 135 -3.63 1.91 -6.84
N LEU A 136 -3.47 2.05 -8.16
CA LEU A 136 -2.17 1.99 -8.82
C LEU A 136 -1.25 3.14 -8.40
N GLY A 137 -1.79 4.35 -8.25
CA GLY A 137 -1.06 5.51 -7.76
C GLY A 137 -0.60 5.31 -6.31
N GLY A 138 -1.47 4.79 -5.44
CA GLY A 138 -1.13 4.45 -4.06
C GLY A 138 -0.09 3.35 -3.98
N ALA A 139 -0.23 2.28 -4.77
CA ALA A 139 0.72 1.18 -4.88
C ALA A 139 2.11 1.65 -5.36
N PHE A 140 2.15 2.53 -6.36
CA PHE A 140 3.39 3.11 -6.86
C PHE A 140 4.07 3.98 -5.79
N ALA A 141 3.33 4.87 -5.13
CA ALA A 141 3.87 5.69 -4.05
C ALA A 141 4.42 4.83 -2.91
N LYS A 142 3.69 3.78 -2.50
CA LYS A 142 4.15 2.81 -1.50
C LYS A 142 5.45 2.15 -1.93
N ALA A 143 5.55 1.66 -3.17
CA ALA A 143 6.74 1.01 -3.69
C ALA A 143 7.97 1.91 -3.66
N VAL A 144 7.82 3.18 -4.07
CA VAL A 144 8.93 4.16 -4.07
C VAL A 144 9.39 4.47 -2.65
N ILE A 145 8.45 4.79 -1.74
CA ILE A 145 8.80 5.14 -0.35
C ILE A 145 9.46 3.94 0.35
N GLN A 146 8.93 2.74 0.13
CA GLN A 146 9.47 1.49 0.66
C GLN A 146 10.87 1.18 0.13
N LEU A 147 11.12 1.42 -1.16
CA LEU A 147 12.45 1.28 -1.73
C LEU A 147 13.44 2.25 -1.08
N ILE A 148 13.04 3.52 -0.86
CA ILE A 148 13.86 4.51 -0.15
C ILE A 148 14.18 4.04 1.27
N MET A 149 13.19 3.52 2.01
CA MET A 149 13.40 3.00 3.37
C MET A 149 14.41 1.86 3.40
N ILE A 150 14.29 0.89 2.48
CA ILE A 150 15.19 -0.27 2.39
C ILE A 150 16.60 0.16 1.98
N ILE A 151 16.73 1.04 0.98
CA ILE A 151 18.04 1.56 0.54
C ILE A 151 18.73 2.29 1.69
N TRP A 152 18.02 3.16 2.41
CA TRP A 152 18.60 3.86 3.55
C TRP A 152 19.04 2.86 4.62
N PHE A 153 18.22 1.85 4.94
CA PHE A 153 18.62 0.80 5.87
C PHE A 153 19.97 0.17 5.50
N PHE A 154 20.17 -0.25 4.25
CA PHE A 154 21.46 -0.81 3.81
C PHE A 154 22.63 0.19 3.75
N ILE A 155 22.38 1.49 3.80
CA ILE A 155 23.42 2.53 3.92
C ILE A 155 23.77 2.80 5.39
N ALA A 156 22.80 2.62 6.29
CA ALA A 156 22.95 2.89 7.71
C ALA A 156 23.53 1.71 8.50
N VAL A 157 23.44 0.50 7.94
CA VAL A 157 24.14 -0.72 8.33
C VAL A 157 25.54 -0.72 7.70
#